data_AF-A0A524DCK1-F1
#
_entry.id   AF-A0A524DCK1-F1
#
_cell.length_a   1.000
_cell.length_b   1.000
_cell.length_c   1.000
_cell.angle_alpha   90.00
_cell.angle_beta   90.00
_cell.angle_gamma   90.00
#
_symmetry.space_group_name_H-M   'P 1'
#
loop_
_entity.id
_entity.type
_entity.pdbx_description
1 polymer ?
#
loop_
_entity_poly.entity_id
_entity_poly.type
_entity_poly.pdbx_seq_one_letter_code
_entity_poly.pdbx_strand_id
1 'polypeptide(L)' 'MALYRCKICNYIYDDKENEIIFDDLDEEYRCPKCRASKNHFVKK' A
#
# COMPACT_ATOMS: atom_id res chain seq x y z
N MET A 1 3.28 12.44 3.99
CA MET A 1 3.92 11.84 2.80
C MET A 1 4.66 10.60 3.25
N ALA A 2 3.96 9.47 3.30
CA ALA A 2 4.55 8.18 3.64
C ALA A 2 4.57 7.27 2.41
N LEU A 3 5.61 6.45 2.35
CA LEU A 3 5.77 5.42 1.33
C LEU A 3 5.51 4.08 2.01
N TYR A 4 4.72 3.23 1.38
CA TYR A 4 4.42 1.90 1.89
C TYR A 4 4.89 0.86 0.89
N ARG A 5 5.70 -0.10 1.33
CA ARG A 5 6.19 -1.18 0.50
C ARG A 5 5.46 -2.46 0.82
N CYS A 6 4.87 -3.08 -0.20
CA CYS A 6 4.39 -4.45 -0.12
C CYS A 6 5.57 -5.42 0.09
N LYS A 7 5.55 -6.20 1.17
CA LYS A 7 6.57 -7.21 1.46
C LYS A 7 6.59 -8.40 0.49
N ILE A 8 5.49 -8.63 -0.24
CA ILE A 8 5.37 -9.79 -1.14
C ILE A 8 5.98 -9.51 -2.51
N CYS A 9 5.62 -8.38 -3.13
CA CYS A 9 6.02 -8.07 -4.51
C CYS A 9 6.86 -6.80 -4.65
N ASN A 10 7.22 -6.16 -3.54
CA ASN A 10 7.94 -4.89 -3.50
C ASN A 10 7.23 -3.69 -4.15
N TYR A 11 5.93 -3.79 -4.44
CA TYR A 11 5.14 -2.63 -4.88
C TYR A 11 5.23 -1.50 -3.85
N ILE A 12 5.44 -0.27 -4.34
CA ILE A 12 5.50 0.95 -3.53
C ILE A 12 4.19 1.71 -3.73
N TYR A 13 3.51 1.98 -2.63
CA TYR A 13 2.40 2.91 -2.55
C TYR A 13 2.93 4.25 -2.03
N ASP A 14 2.68 5.32 -2.77
CA ASP A 14 3.06 6.68 -2.39
C ASP A 14 1.81 7.51 -2.12
N ASP A 15 1.65 7.97 -0.88
CA ASP A 15 0.54 8.85 -0.48
C ASP A 15 0.49 10.15 -1.29
N LYS A 16 1.59 10.58 -1.91
CA LYS A 16 1.61 11.79 -2.76
C LYS A 16 1.01 11.57 -4.14
N GLU A 17 1.19 10.37 -4.68
CA GLU A 17 0.75 10.03 -6.03
C GLU A 17 -0.68 9.48 -6.03
N ASN A 18 -1.18 9.04 -4.88
CA ASN A 18 -2.52 8.49 -4.73
C ASN A 18 -3.47 9.54 -4.14
N GLU A 19 -4.74 9.47 -4.55
CA GLU A 19 -5.81 10.35 -4.06
C GLU A 19 -6.17 10.09 -2.59
N ILE A 20 -5.96 8.85 -2.14
CA ILE A 20 -6.21 8.37 -0.78
C ILE A 20 -4.85 8.10 -0.14
N ILE A 21 -4.68 8.41 1.15
CA ILE A 21 -3.47 8.03 1.87
C ILE A 21 -3.56 6.57 2.31
N PHE A 22 -2.43 5.88 2.43
CA PHE A 22 -2.43 4.46 2.76
C PHE A 22 -3.17 4.16 4.07
N ASP A 23 -3.09 5.05 5.06
CA ASP A 23 -3.75 4.89 6.35
C ASP A 23 -5.28 4.83 6.21
N ASP A 24 -5.83 5.63 5.30
CA ASP A 24 -7.27 5.76 5.00
C ASP A 24 -7.80 4.68 4.04
N LEU A 25 -6.91 3.87 3.46
CA LEU A 25 -7.33 2.72 2.65
C LEU A 25 -8.18 1.74 3.47
N ASP A 26 -9.24 1.25 2.86
CA ASP A 26 -10.09 0.23 3.46
C ASP A 26 -9.32 -1.09 3.75
N GLU A 27 -9.82 -1.89 4.70
CA GLU A 27 -9.27 -3.22 5.00
C GLU A 27 -9.39 -4.19 3.81
N GLU A 28 -10.32 -3.91 2.91
CA GLU A 28 -10.47 -4.63 1.65
C GLU A 28 -9.38 -4.31 0.62
N TYR A 29 -8.55 -3.28 0.84
CA TYR A 29 -7.48 -2.93 -0.08
C TYR A 29 -6.55 -4.12 -0.36
N ARG A 30 -6.31 -4.34 -1.66
CA ARG A 30 -5.40 -5.36 -2.17
C ARG A 30 -4.33 -4.70 -3.02
N CYS A 31 -3.09 -5.15 -2.85
CA CYS A 31 -1.96 -4.71 -3.66
C CYS A 31 -2.28 -4.90 -5.15
N PRO A 32 -2.13 -3.86 -6.00
CA PRO A 32 -2.47 -3.95 -7.42
C PRO A 32 -1.56 -4.90 -8.21
N LYS A 33 -0.38 -5.24 -7.68
CA LYS A 33 0.58 -6.14 -8.32
C LYS A 33 0.39 -7.61 -7.95
N CYS A 34 0.16 -7.91 -6.67
CA CYS A 34 0.13 -9.30 -6.18
C CYS A 34 -1.15 -9.69 -5.46
N ARG A 35 -2.12 -8.76 -5.35
CA ARG A 35 -3.38 -8.93 -4.61
C ARG A 35 -3.22 -9.29 -3.14
N ALA A 36 -2.04 -9.05 -2.55
CA ALA A 36 -1.83 -9.19 -1.11
C ALA A 36 -2.65 -8.16 -0.33
N SER A 37 -3.12 -8.54 0.84
CA SER A 37 -3.85 -7.64 1.75
C SER A 37 -3.00 -6.45 2.20
N LYS A 38 -3.66 -5.36 2.59
CA LYS A 38 -3.06 -4.15 3.17
C LYS A 38 -2.06 -4.47 4.31
N ASN A 39 -2.33 -5.51 5.09
CA ASN A 39 -1.49 -5.96 6.21
C ASN A 39 -0.07 -6.42 5.81
N HIS A 40 0.17 -6.73 4.53
CA HIS A 40 1.51 -7.08 4.04
C HIS A 40 2.35 -5.87 3.64
N PHE A 41 1.82 -4.65 3.73
CA PHE A 41 2.59 -3.45 3.51
C PHE A 41 3.30 -3.01 4.77
N VAL A 42 4.47 -2.39 4.59
CA VAL A 42 5.21 -1.73 5.66
C VAL A 42 5.58 -0.33 5.25
N LYS A 43 5.56 0.57 6.23
CA LYS A 43 6.06 1.93 6.05
C LYS A 43 7.55 1.89 5.75
N LYS A 44 7.94 2.59 4.68
CA LYS A 44 9.32 2.78 4.25
C LYS A 44 9.87 4.09 4.82
#